data_AF-A0A3N5Q8B8-F1
#
_entry.id   AF-A0A3N5Q8B8-F1
#
_cell.length_a   1.000
_cell.length_b   1.000
_cell.length_c   1.000
_cell.angle_alpha   90.00
_cell.angle_beta   90.00
_cell.angle_gamma   90.00
#
_symmetry.space_group_name_H-M   'P 1'
#
loop_
_entity.id
_entity.type
_entity.pdbx_description
1 polymer ?
#
loop_
_entity_poly.entity_id
_entity_poly.type
_entity_poly.pdbx_seq_one_letter_code
_entity_poly.pdbx_strand_id
1 'polypeptide(L)'
;MLNLVVISINDLDIVSDILDQLKSGKEFTKLAAEFGKTDSLVNEKGITGLTPAVILGDLGNIAAGLKKNEVYGPVKRGNNYTIFQVLEKQTTRDTSKISFEGTKAGLKAELINNKLNQLLTGKTTQFIANNQVKIFYEEVNKINVTGIQMFVHRLMGFGGKIAGVPLTTPFSDWINKLDLHKLLP
;
A
#
# COMPACT_ATOMS: atom_id res chain seq x y z
N MET A 1 -15.77 2.62 5.01
CA MET A 1 -15.34 3.90 4.40
C MET A 1 -15.41 4.99 5.44
N LEU A 2 -14.55 6.00 5.34
CA LEU A 2 -14.44 7.12 6.26
C LEU A 2 -14.48 8.41 5.47
N ASN A 3 -15.12 9.43 6.03
CA ASN A 3 -15.07 10.80 5.53
C ASN A 3 -14.50 11.68 6.64
N LEU A 4 -13.39 12.35 6.35
CA LEU A 4 -12.65 13.17 7.30
C LEU A 4 -12.62 14.63 6.86
N VAL A 5 -12.58 15.52 7.85
CA VAL A 5 -12.10 16.89 7.67
C VAL A 5 -10.67 16.93 8.19
N VAL A 6 -9.75 17.55 7.46
CA VAL A 6 -8.32 17.54 7.78
C VAL A 6 -7.73 18.94 7.62
N ILE A 7 -6.93 19.34 8.60
CA ILE A 7 -6.07 20.53 8.55
C ILE A 7 -4.63 20.05 8.77
N SER A 8 -3.74 20.31 7.81
CA SER A 8 -2.33 19.88 7.85
C SER A 8 -1.40 21.07 7.64
N ILE A 9 -0.67 21.48 8.68
CA ILE A 9 0.10 22.72 8.69
C ILE A 9 1.50 22.46 9.28
N ASN A 10 2.52 23.13 8.75
CA ASN A 10 3.91 23.01 9.22
C ASN A 10 4.29 23.96 10.37
N ASP A 11 3.48 24.98 10.62
CA ASP A 11 3.66 25.98 11.66
C ASP A 11 2.96 25.56 12.98
N LEU A 12 3.74 25.47 14.05
CA LEU A 12 3.27 25.04 15.36
C LEU A 12 2.43 26.12 16.07
N ASP A 13 2.67 27.40 15.80
CA ASP A 13 1.93 28.50 16.39
C ASP A 13 0.50 28.51 15.84
N ILE A 14 0.35 28.27 14.53
CA ILE A 14 -0.96 28.13 13.88
C ILE A 14 -1.70 26.90 14.42
N VAL A 15 -0.99 25.78 14.63
CA VAL A 15 -1.58 24.57 15.23
C VAL A 15 -2.08 24.84 16.64
N SER A 16 -1.32 25.60 17.45
CA SER A 16 -1.73 25.99 18.80
C SER A 16 -3.01 26.85 18.76
N ASP A 17 -3.05 27.85 17.87
CA ASP A 17 -4.22 28.70 17.70
C ASP A 17 -5.48 27.92 17.29
N ILE A 18 -5.33 26.95 16.37
CA ILE A 18 -6.44 26.04 15.99
C ILE A 18 -6.95 25.27 17.21
N LEU A 19 -6.06 24.74 18.05
CA LEU A 19 -6.46 24.00 19.25
C LEU A 19 -7.17 24.91 20.28
N ASP A 20 -6.76 26.16 20.41
CA ASP A 20 -7.40 27.11 21.32
C ASP A 20 -8.77 27.57 20.80
N GLN A 21 -8.92 27.76 19.48
CA GLN A 21 -10.21 27.99 18.84
C GLN A 21 -11.16 26.79 18.99
N LEU A 22 -10.63 25.56 19.00
CA LEU A 22 -11.45 24.37 19.27
C LEU A 22 -11.91 24.30 20.74
N LYS A 23 -11.04 24.64 21.70
CA LYS A 23 -11.42 24.71 23.12
C LYS A 23 -12.50 25.76 23.40
N SER A 24 -12.51 26.86 22.65
CA SER A 24 -13.56 27.89 22.76
C SER A 24 -14.89 27.50 22.11
N GLY A 25 -14.97 26.32 21.49
CA GLY A 25 -16.19 25.76 20.93
C GLY A 25 -16.41 26.07 19.45
N LYS A 26 -15.42 26.60 18.72
CA LYS A 26 -15.52 26.78 17.27
C LYS A 26 -15.60 25.42 16.56
N GLU A 27 -16.47 25.31 15.56
CA GLU A 27 -16.62 24.08 14.79
C GLU A 27 -15.40 23.83 13.89
N PHE A 28 -14.83 22.63 13.99
CA PHE A 28 -13.63 22.25 13.21
C PHE A 28 -13.86 22.29 11.69
N THR A 29 -15.06 21.98 11.22
CA THR A 29 -15.44 22.09 9.81
C THR A 29 -15.36 23.52 9.26
N LYS A 30 -15.71 24.53 10.08
CA LYS A 30 -15.58 25.94 9.69
C LYS A 30 -14.13 26.35 9.61
N LEU A 31 -13.34 25.97 10.63
CA LEU A 31 -11.89 26.16 10.63
C LEU A 31 -11.23 25.56 9.39
N ALA A 32 -11.53 24.30 9.07
CA ALA A 32 -10.94 23.66 7.91
C ALA A 32 -11.34 24.32 6.58
N ALA A 33 -12.55 24.85 6.47
CA ALA A 33 -12.98 25.61 5.30
C ALA A 33 -12.25 26.96 5.16
N GLU A 34 -11.85 27.61 6.26
CA GLU A 34 -11.03 28.83 6.25
C GLU A 34 -9.61 28.56 5.73
N PHE A 35 -9.01 27.43 6.12
CA PHE A 35 -7.69 27.00 5.64
C PHE A 35 -7.71 26.36 4.25
N GLY A 36 -8.86 25.83 3.83
CA GLY A 36 -9.06 25.20 2.53
C GLY A 36 -8.25 23.92 2.33
N LYS A 37 -7.61 23.79 1.17
CA LYS A 37 -6.83 22.59 0.80
C LYS A 37 -5.45 22.59 1.43
N THR A 38 -5.32 21.93 2.58
CA THR A 38 -4.05 21.80 3.32
C THR A 38 -3.37 20.44 3.17
N ASP A 39 -4.06 19.44 2.61
CA ASP A 39 -3.53 18.11 2.35
C ASP A 39 -3.88 17.65 0.92
N SER A 40 -3.03 16.79 0.35
CA SER A 40 -3.31 16.12 -0.94
C SER A 40 -4.57 15.25 -0.93
N LEU A 41 -4.96 14.75 0.25
CA LEU A 41 -6.10 13.84 0.43
C LEU A 41 -7.44 14.56 0.51
N VAL A 42 -7.46 15.89 0.54
CA VAL A 42 -8.67 16.70 0.73
C VAL A 42 -9.00 17.56 -0.49
N ASN A 43 -10.27 17.93 -0.58
CA ASN A 43 -10.76 18.96 -1.50
C ASN A 43 -10.50 20.38 -0.97
N GLU A 44 -10.96 21.39 -1.71
CA GLU A 44 -10.83 22.82 -1.37
C GLU A 44 -11.48 23.25 -0.05
N LYS A 45 -12.28 22.38 0.59
CA LYS A 45 -12.90 22.62 1.91
C LYS A 45 -12.24 21.83 3.03
N GLY A 46 -11.11 21.17 2.76
CA GLY A 46 -10.43 20.33 3.75
C GLY A 46 -11.13 18.99 3.99
N ILE A 47 -11.98 18.51 3.07
CA ILE A 47 -12.76 17.27 3.22
C ILE A 47 -12.24 16.17 2.29
N THR A 48 -12.06 14.95 2.80
CA THR A 48 -11.57 13.79 2.01
C THR A 48 -12.64 13.18 1.11
N GLY A 49 -13.91 13.29 1.49
CA GLY A 49 -14.98 12.48 0.91
C GLY A 49 -14.97 11.06 1.47
N LEU A 50 -15.93 10.22 1.04
CA LEU A 50 -16.00 8.82 1.45
C LEU A 50 -14.88 8.01 0.82
N THR A 51 -13.88 7.68 1.63
CA THR A 51 -12.67 7.00 1.19
C THR A 51 -12.40 5.75 2.06
N PRO A 52 -11.91 4.64 1.49
CA PRO A 52 -11.39 3.52 2.26
C PRO A 52 -10.30 3.94 3.26
N ALA A 53 -10.33 3.40 4.48
CA ALA A 53 -9.36 3.73 5.53
C ALA A 53 -7.91 3.46 5.10
N VAL A 54 -7.69 2.43 4.28
CA VAL A 54 -6.36 2.07 3.75
C VAL A 54 -5.76 3.19 2.88
N ILE A 55 -6.59 3.89 2.09
CA ILE A 55 -6.12 4.98 1.23
C ILE A 55 -5.76 6.22 2.05
N LEU A 56 -6.42 6.41 3.20
CA LEU A 56 -6.13 7.51 4.13
C LEU A 56 -4.87 7.24 4.99
N GLY A 57 -4.23 6.08 4.83
CA GLY A 57 -3.00 5.71 5.56
C GLY A 57 -3.18 5.79 7.08
N ASP A 58 -2.23 6.43 7.76
CA ASP A 58 -2.21 6.56 9.21
C ASP A 58 -3.45 7.27 9.76
N LEU A 59 -3.96 8.29 9.06
CA LEU A 59 -5.18 8.99 9.45
C LEU A 59 -6.38 8.06 9.43
N GLY A 60 -6.48 7.19 8.41
CA GLY A 60 -7.52 6.19 8.31
C GLY A 60 -7.46 5.15 9.43
N ASN A 61 -6.26 4.71 9.80
CA ASN A 61 -6.05 3.76 10.89
C ASN A 61 -6.48 4.34 12.24
N ILE A 62 -6.11 5.60 12.52
CA ILE A 62 -6.52 6.28 13.76
C ILE A 62 -8.03 6.56 13.74
N ALA A 63 -8.54 7.13 12.64
CA ALA A 63 -9.96 7.45 12.48
C ALA A 63 -10.88 6.22 12.56
N ALA A 64 -10.38 5.02 12.25
CA ALA A 64 -11.13 3.79 12.42
C ALA A 64 -11.47 3.50 13.89
N GLY A 65 -10.70 4.01 14.86
CA GLY A 65 -10.98 3.91 16.29
C GLY A 65 -11.89 5.01 16.85
N LEU A 66 -12.01 6.13 16.15
CA LEU A 66 -12.74 7.32 16.62
C LEU A 66 -14.26 7.23 16.37
N LYS A 67 -15.02 8.01 17.15
CA LYS A 67 -16.46 8.22 17.00
C LYS A 67 -16.75 9.30 15.95
N LYS A 68 -17.99 9.32 15.45
CA LYS A 68 -18.49 10.40 14.59
C LYS A 68 -18.38 11.74 15.33
N ASN A 69 -17.93 12.78 14.63
CA ASN A 69 -17.65 14.14 15.09
C ASN A 69 -16.49 14.27 16.08
N GLU A 70 -15.75 13.21 16.38
CA GLU A 70 -14.58 13.27 17.25
C GLU A 70 -13.40 13.90 16.50
N VAL A 71 -12.75 14.88 17.14
CA VAL A 71 -11.55 15.56 16.65
C VAL A 71 -10.32 14.92 17.29
N TYR A 72 -9.30 14.64 16.49
CA TYR A 72 -8.05 14.03 16.94
C TYR A 72 -6.84 14.71 16.31
N GLY A 73 -5.78 14.85 17.11
CA GLY A 73 -4.52 15.47 16.70
C GLY A 73 -3.93 16.38 17.79
N PRO A 74 -2.83 17.08 17.48
CA PRO A 74 -2.08 17.05 16.22
C PRO A 74 -1.24 15.77 16.04
N VAL A 75 -1.27 15.19 14.85
CA VAL A 75 -0.48 14.02 14.45
C VAL A 75 0.67 14.46 13.55
N LYS A 76 1.90 14.09 13.88
CA LYS A 76 3.08 14.45 13.08
C LYS A 76 3.15 13.59 11.80
N ARG A 77 3.15 14.23 10.63
CA ARG A 77 3.27 13.58 9.31
C ARG A 77 4.33 14.33 8.48
N GLY A 78 5.54 13.76 8.43
CA GLY A 78 6.69 14.44 7.84
C GLY A 78 7.02 15.73 8.58
N ASN A 79 7.00 16.85 7.86
CA ASN A 79 7.23 18.19 8.42
C ASN A 79 5.94 18.90 8.86
N ASN A 80 4.78 18.27 8.70
CA ASN A 80 3.49 18.86 9.02
C ASN A 80 2.86 18.23 10.28
N TYR A 81 1.97 18.99 10.90
CA TYR A 81 1.10 18.57 11.98
C TYR A 81 -0.33 18.54 11.47
N THR A 82 -0.98 17.40 11.61
CA THR A 82 -2.32 17.15 11.09
C THR A 82 -3.33 17.02 12.21
N ILE A 83 -4.38 17.83 12.20
CA ILE A 83 -5.57 17.68 13.03
C ILE A 83 -6.71 17.23 12.10
N PHE A 84 -7.55 16.31 12.55
CA PHE A 84 -8.67 15.85 11.74
C PHE A 84 -9.89 15.50 12.57
N GLN A 85 -11.05 15.48 11.92
CA GLN A 85 -12.34 15.12 12.51
C GLN A 85 -13.04 14.07 11.66
N VAL A 86 -13.67 13.09 12.30
CA VAL A 86 -14.48 12.09 11.59
C VAL A 86 -15.88 12.64 11.30
N LEU A 87 -16.17 13.03 10.06
CA LEU A 87 -17.51 13.46 9.65
C LEU A 87 -18.47 12.28 9.52
N GLU A 88 -18.00 11.21 8.89
CA GLU A 88 -18.84 10.07 8.57
C GLU A 88 -18.04 8.77 8.62
N LYS A 89 -18.69 7.73 9.10
CA LYS A 89 -18.13 6.38 9.15
C LYS A 89 -19.19 5.42 8.64
N GLN A 90 -18.94 4.88 7.46
CA GLN A 90 -19.77 3.83 6.88
C GLN A 90 -19.09 2.48 7.12
N THR A 91 -19.71 1.66 7.94
CA THR A 91 -19.41 0.23 8.01
C THR A 91 -20.15 -0.44 6.86
N THR A 92 -19.44 -0.79 5.79
CA THR A 92 -19.99 -1.67 4.75
C THR A 92 -20.38 -2.98 5.42
N ARG A 93 -21.68 -3.30 5.43
CA ARG A 93 -22.20 -4.56 5.98
C ARG A 93 -21.77 -5.78 5.17
N ASP A 94 -21.32 -5.57 3.92
CA ASP A 94 -20.99 -6.64 2.96
C ASP A 94 -19.56 -7.15 3.02
N THR A 95 -18.68 -6.51 3.78
CA THR A 95 -17.45 -7.19 4.18
C THR A 95 -17.82 -8.05 5.35
N SER A 96 -18.09 -9.34 5.08
CA SER A 96 -17.90 -10.40 6.06
C SER A 96 -16.70 -9.98 6.90
N LYS A 97 -16.90 -9.67 8.18
CA LYS A 97 -15.81 -9.37 9.10
C LYS A 97 -15.02 -10.66 9.14
N ILE A 98 -14.07 -10.83 8.23
CA ILE A 98 -13.24 -12.01 8.22
C ILE A 98 -12.49 -11.89 9.53
N SER A 99 -12.88 -12.74 10.48
CA SER A 99 -12.26 -12.76 11.80
C SER A 99 -10.76 -12.85 11.58
N PHE A 100 -9.98 -12.07 12.34
CA PHE A 100 -8.53 -12.19 12.30
C PHE A 100 -8.10 -13.66 12.46
N GLU A 101 -8.78 -14.41 13.32
CA GLU A 101 -8.51 -15.85 13.50
C GLU A 101 -8.82 -16.68 12.24
N GLY A 102 -9.77 -16.26 11.40
CA GLY A 102 -10.06 -16.91 10.12
C GLY A 102 -9.04 -16.62 9.01
N THR A 103 -8.35 -15.48 9.05
CA THR A 103 -7.34 -15.09 8.04
C THR A 103 -5.90 -15.23 8.51
N LYS A 104 -5.65 -15.39 9.80
CA LYS A 104 -4.32 -15.48 10.41
C LYS A 104 -3.41 -16.50 9.73
N ALA A 105 -3.94 -17.67 9.39
CA ALA A 105 -3.17 -18.71 8.70
C ALA A 105 -2.73 -18.25 7.29
N GLY A 106 -3.65 -17.66 6.51
CA GLY A 106 -3.37 -17.12 5.19
C GLY A 106 -2.37 -15.96 5.23
N LEU A 107 -2.61 -14.98 6.11
CA LEU A 107 -1.72 -13.84 6.31
C LEU A 107 -0.32 -14.29 6.77
N LYS A 108 -0.24 -15.28 7.66
CA LYS A 108 1.05 -15.84 8.08
C LYS A 108 1.78 -16.50 6.91
N ALA A 109 1.08 -17.28 6.08
CA ALA A 109 1.68 -17.91 4.90
C ALA A 109 2.19 -16.86 3.90
N GLU A 110 1.40 -15.81 3.65
CA GLU A 110 1.79 -14.70 2.79
C GLU A 110 3.03 -13.97 3.31
N LEU A 111 3.06 -13.63 4.61
CA LEU A 111 4.21 -12.99 5.23
C LEU A 111 5.47 -13.87 5.19
N ILE A 112 5.33 -15.19 5.37
CA ILE A 112 6.44 -16.13 5.25
C ILE A 112 6.98 -16.12 3.81
N ASN A 113 6.11 -16.21 2.81
CA ASN A 113 6.51 -16.17 1.40
C ASN A 113 7.21 -14.85 1.05
N ASN A 114 6.68 -13.71 1.53
CA ASN A 114 7.29 -12.40 1.31
C ASN A 114 8.67 -12.31 1.95
N LYS A 115 8.84 -12.79 3.19
CA LYS A 115 10.16 -12.84 3.86
C LYS A 115 11.12 -13.78 3.15
N LEU A 116 10.66 -14.95 2.71
CA LEU A 116 11.48 -15.90 1.97
C LEU A 116 11.97 -15.29 0.67
N ASN A 117 11.08 -14.65 -0.11
CA ASN A 117 11.44 -13.95 -1.33
C ASN A 117 12.47 -12.85 -1.07
N GLN A 118 12.30 -12.03 -0.03
CA GLN A 118 13.28 -11.01 0.34
C GLN A 118 14.66 -11.60 0.68
N LEU A 119 14.69 -12.72 1.42
CA LEU A 119 15.94 -13.42 1.76
C LEU A 119 16.62 -14.00 0.52
N LEU A 120 15.87 -14.69 -0.33
CA LEU A 120 16.38 -15.25 -1.59
C LEU A 120 16.93 -14.13 -2.48
N THR A 121 16.17 -13.07 -2.68
CA THR A 121 16.61 -11.90 -3.44
C THR A 121 17.90 -11.32 -2.87
N GLY A 122 17.99 -11.11 -1.55
CA GLY A 122 19.19 -10.56 -0.91
C GLY A 122 20.41 -11.46 -1.11
N LYS A 123 20.26 -12.78 -0.93
CA LYS A 123 21.33 -13.75 -1.16
C LYS A 123 21.75 -13.79 -2.62
N THR A 124 20.82 -13.84 -3.55
CA THR A 124 21.10 -13.82 -5.00
C THR A 124 21.90 -12.58 -5.38
N THR A 125 21.47 -11.39 -4.93
CA THR A 125 22.22 -10.14 -5.15
C THR A 125 23.64 -10.19 -4.58
N GLN A 126 23.81 -10.75 -3.38
CA GLN A 126 25.13 -10.92 -2.75
C GLN A 126 26.03 -11.88 -3.56
N PHE A 127 25.51 -13.02 -3.99
CA PHE A 127 26.26 -13.99 -4.80
C PHE A 127 26.68 -13.41 -6.14
N ILE A 128 25.80 -12.66 -6.80
CA ILE A 128 26.09 -11.99 -8.07
C ILE A 128 27.25 -11.00 -7.91
N ALA A 129 27.18 -10.15 -6.86
CA ALA A 129 28.24 -9.19 -6.59
C ALA A 129 29.60 -9.85 -6.31
N ASN A 130 29.61 -10.99 -5.63
CA ASN A 130 30.83 -11.69 -5.24
C ASN A 130 31.46 -12.53 -6.38
N ASN A 131 30.68 -13.00 -7.34
CA ASN A 131 31.14 -13.96 -8.36
C ASN A 131 31.24 -13.39 -9.78
N GLN A 132 31.23 -12.06 -9.94
CA GLN A 132 31.38 -11.38 -11.25
C GLN A 132 30.45 -11.95 -12.34
N VAL A 133 29.19 -12.23 -12.01
CA VAL A 133 28.24 -12.85 -12.93
C VAL A 133 27.98 -11.92 -14.12
N LYS A 134 28.01 -12.49 -15.34
CA LYS A 134 27.70 -11.79 -16.59
C LYS A 134 26.49 -12.39 -17.30
N ILE A 135 25.66 -11.54 -17.91
CA ILE A 135 24.46 -11.92 -18.66
C ILE A 135 24.72 -11.69 -20.15
N PHE A 136 24.71 -12.77 -20.93
CA PHE A 136 24.95 -12.75 -22.37
C PHE A 136 23.64 -12.70 -23.15
N TYR A 137 23.01 -11.52 -23.19
CA TYR A 137 21.72 -11.33 -23.89
C TYR A 137 21.80 -11.68 -25.38
N GLU A 138 22.93 -11.42 -26.04
CA GLU A 138 23.11 -11.74 -27.46
C GLU A 138 23.02 -13.24 -27.73
N GLU A 139 23.53 -14.09 -26.83
CA GLU A 139 23.43 -15.54 -26.96
C GLU A 139 22.00 -16.03 -26.72
N VAL A 140 21.29 -15.43 -25.76
CA VAL A 140 19.88 -15.76 -25.49
C VAL A 140 19.00 -15.41 -26.70
N ASN A 141 19.25 -14.29 -27.36
CA ASN A 141 18.48 -13.86 -28.53
C ASN A 141 18.72 -14.72 -29.79
N LYS A 142 19.83 -15.47 -29.85
CA LYS A 142 20.10 -16.44 -30.93
C LYS A 142 19.33 -17.74 -30.77
N ILE A 143 18.70 -17.97 -29.61
CA ILE A 143 17.90 -19.17 -29.37
C ILE A 143 16.63 -19.07 -30.22
N ASN A 144 16.52 -19.96 -31.21
CA ASN A 144 15.33 -20.06 -32.04
C ASN A 144 14.14 -20.53 -31.19
N VAL A 145 13.22 -19.61 -30.89
CA VAL A 145 11.95 -19.92 -30.25
C VAL A 145 10.83 -19.94 -31.30
N THR A 146 9.89 -20.87 -31.14
CA THR A 146 8.67 -20.84 -31.94
C THR A 146 7.72 -19.79 -31.35
N GLY A 147 7.12 -18.94 -32.18
CA GLY A 147 6.09 -17.98 -31.74
C GLY A 147 4.77 -18.62 -31.28
N ILE A 148 4.68 -19.95 -31.32
CA ILE A 148 3.53 -20.73 -30.86
C ILE A 148 3.64 -20.85 -29.34
N GLN A 149 2.69 -20.25 -28.61
CA GLN A 149 2.58 -20.46 -27.17
C GLN A 149 2.27 -21.93 -26.89
N MET A 150 3.28 -22.67 -26.43
CA MET A 150 3.10 -24.05 -26.02
C MET A 150 2.54 -24.10 -24.60
N PHE A 151 1.29 -24.54 -24.48
CA PHE A 151 0.68 -24.83 -23.18
C PHE A 151 0.41 -26.33 -23.07
N VAL A 152 1.12 -26.98 -22.16
CA VAL A 152 0.94 -28.41 -21.90
C VAL A 152 -0.33 -28.60 -21.08
N HIS A 153 -1.24 -29.43 -21.56
CA HIS A 153 -2.43 -29.85 -20.81
C HIS A 153 -2.26 -31.28 -20.32
N ARG A 154 -2.65 -31.57 -19.08
CA ARG A 154 -2.88 -32.94 -18.60
C ARG A 154 -4.37 -33.26 -18.74
N LEU A 155 -4.68 -34.34 -19.46
CA LEU A 155 -6.04 -34.85 -19.61
C LEU A 155 -6.39 -35.71 -18.38
N MET A 156 -7.54 -35.44 -17.76
CA MET A 156 -8.00 -36.15 -16.55
C MET A 156 -9.08 -37.21 -16.83
N GLY A 157 -9.49 -37.37 -18.09
CA GLY A 157 -10.67 -38.17 -18.47
C GLY A 157 -11.97 -37.34 -18.48
N PHE A 158 -13.04 -37.89 -19.07
CA PHE A 158 -14.37 -37.24 -19.20
C PHE A 158 -14.34 -35.78 -19.72
N GLY A 159 -13.39 -35.46 -20.61
CA GLY A 159 -13.21 -34.11 -21.15
C GLY A 159 -12.52 -33.10 -20.22
N GLY A 160 -12.15 -33.48 -18.99
CA GLY A 160 -11.43 -32.63 -18.05
C GLY A 160 -9.98 -32.39 -18.48
N LYS A 161 -9.52 -31.13 -18.41
CA LYS A 161 -8.16 -30.71 -18.72
C LYS A 161 -7.63 -29.80 -17.62
N ILE A 162 -6.38 -30.00 -17.19
CA ILE A 162 -5.66 -29.08 -16.29
C ILE A 162 -4.33 -28.68 -16.90
N ALA A 163 -3.68 -27.65 -16.35
CA ALA A 163 -2.29 -27.33 -16.69
C ALA A 163 -1.39 -28.54 -16.42
N GLY A 164 -0.57 -28.91 -17.40
CA GLY A 164 0.38 -30.03 -17.31
C GLY A 164 1.64 -29.70 -16.52
N VAL A 165 1.86 -28.43 -16.22
CA VAL A 165 2.95 -27.90 -15.40
C VAL A 165 2.39 -26.89 -14.39
N PRO A 166 2.99 -26.74 -13.20
CA PRO A 166 2.60 -25.70 -12.27
C PRO A 166 2.87 -24.32 -12.88
N LEU A 167 1.86 -23.45 -12.86
CA LEU A 167 2.04 -22.03 -13.18
C LEU A 167 2.79 -21.38 -12.03
N THR A 168 4.04 -21.01 -12.27
CA THR A 168 4.89 -20.33 -11.29
C THR A 168 5.12 -18.89 -11.73
N THR A 169 5.11 -17.97 -10.79
CA THR A 169 5.52 -16.59 -11.05
C THR A 169 7.05 -16.57 -11.22
N PRO A 170 7.58 -15.89 -12.24
CA PRO A 170 9.01 -15.81 -12.44
C PRO A 170 9.69 -15.08 -11.28
N PHE A 171 10.79 -15.66 -10.76
CA PHE A 171 11.60 -15.02 -9.72
C PHE A 171 12.60 -14.05 -10.34
N SER A 172 12.16 -12.81 -10.59
CA SER A 172 12.94 -11.76 -11.26
C SER A 172 13.20 -10.51 -10.41
N ASP A 173 12.63 -10.42 -9.20
CA ASP A 173 12.69 -9.21 -8.36
C ASP A 173 14.11 -8.76 -7.98
N TRP A 174 15.08 -9.68 -8.00
CA TRP A 174 16.48 -9.39 -7.71
C TRP A 174 17.14 -8.51 -8.77
N ILE A 175 16.62 -8.51 -10.00
CA ILE A 175 17.11 -7.68 -11.11
C ILE A 175 16.94 -6.19 -10.76
N ASN A 176 15.81 -5.84 -10.15
CA ASN A 176 15.48 -4.45 -9.78
C ASN A 176 16.42 -3.86 -8.72
N LYS A 177 17.18 -4.70 -8.00
CA LYS A 177 18.11 -4.26 -6.94
C LYS A 177 19.55 -4.12 -7.43
N LEU A 178 19.83 -4.46 -8.68
CA LEU A 178 21.16 -4.46 -9.27
C LEU A 178 21.24 -3.45 -10.39
N ASP A 179 22.44 -2.88 -10.57
CA ASP A 179 22.78 -2.11 -11.75
C ASP A 179 23.10 -3.09 -12.90
N LEU A 180 22.13 -3.25 -13.79
CA LEU A 180 22.19 -4.16 -14.95
C LEU A 180 23.42 -3.90 -15.82
N HIS A 181 23.91 -2.66 -15.93
CA HIS A 181 25.09 -2.34 -16.74
C HIS A 181 26.35 -3.04 -16.25
N LYS A 182 26.46 -3.33 -14.96
CA LYS A 182 27.62 -4.05 -14.38
C LYS A 182 27.61 -5.54 -14.73
N LEU A 183 26.45 -6.08 -15.07
CA LEU A 183 26.24 -7.49 -15.39
C LEU A 183 26.34 -7.76 -16.89
N LEU A 184 26.40 -6.74 -17.74
CA LEU A 184 26.68 -6.92 -19.15
C LEU A 184 28.19 -7.18 -19.37
N PRO A 185 28.56 -8.05 -20.32
CA PRO A 185 29.95 -8.29 -20.68
C PRO A 185 30.64 -7.02 -21.19
#